data_AF-A0A7V1Q1A5-F1
#
_entry.id   AF-A0A7V1Q1A5-F1
#
_cell.length_a   1.000
_cell.length_b   1.000
_cell.length_c   1.000
_cell.angle_alpha   90.00
_cell.angle_beta   90.00
_cell.angle_gamma   90.00
#
_symmetry.space_group_name_H-M   'P 1'
#
loop_
_entity.id
_entity.type
_entity.pdbx_description
1 polymer ?
#
loop_
_entity_poly.entity_id
_entity_poly.type
_entity_poly.pdbx_seq_one_letter_code
_entity_poly.pdbx_strand_id
1 'polypeptide(L)'
;MIRTKRWRSSPKPRQSFPFPPVGNAGHSGGSENSTCPPPCRNPACIRIQCVATLQGMPQTLINTLLIAAGGASGALARFLVTGPILGRLGHRFPFGVLACNLVGCFFLGMVLYLYLVRGETDDRARLFLVAGFLGSFTTFSTFGFDTFELYRDGFPGLAITNILANVIFGVALAASGWYVTKYAITG
;
A
#
# COMPACT_ATOMS: atom_id res chain seq x y z
N MET A 1 54.87 4.78 25.87
CA MET A 1 53.64 5.07 26.63
C MET A 1 52.50 5.31 25.64
N ILE A 2 51.74 4.27 25.32
CA ILE A 2 50.70 4.27 24.27
C ILE A 2 49.39 4.74 24.90
N ARG A 3 48.87 5.90 24.49
CA ARG A 3 47.58 6.45 24.95
C ARG A 3 46.46 5.91 24.06
N THR A 4 45.66 4.98 24.59
CA THR A 4 44.44 4.47 23.97
C THR A 4 43.36 5.56 23.90
N LYS A 5 42.96 5.98 22.70
CA LYS A 5 41.79 6.87 22.52
C LYS A 5 40.49 6.07 22.65
N ARG A 6 39.73 6.40 23.69
CA ARG A 6 38.39 5.90 24.00
C ARG A 6 37.39 6.52 23.02
N TRP A 7 36.84 5.72 22.09
CA TRP A 7 35.78 6.15 21.18
C TRP A 7 34.45 6.28 21.95
N ARG A 8 34.01 7.52 22.17
CA ARG A 8 32.68 7.85 22.70
C ARG A 8 31.78 8.17 21.50
N SER A 9 30.87 7.28 21.16
CA SER A 9 29.88 7.49 20.10
C SER A 9 28.75 8.39 20.61
N SER A 10 28.79 9.67 20.24
CA SER A 10 27.67 10.60 20.43
C SER A 10 26.55 10.29 19.40
N PRO A 11 25.26 10.23 19.79
CA PRO A 11 24.18 10.08 18.83
C PRO A 11 24.04 11.37 18.01
N LYS A 12 24.04 11.25 16.67
CA LYS A 12 23.78 12.38 15.76
C LYS A 12 22.32 12.85 15.90
N PRO A 13 22.05 14.17 15.92
CA PRO A 13 20.69 14.69 15.91
C PRO A 13 20.02 14.40 14.56
N ARG A 14 18.74 14.00 14.64
CA ARG A 14 17.86 13.64 13.55
C ARG A 14 17.60 14.89 12.69
N GLN A 15 18.07 14.90 11.44
CA GLN A 15 17.79 15.98 10.49
C GLN A 15 16.31 15.94 10.10
N SER A 16 15.54 16.89 10.61
CA SER A 16 14.16 17.17 10.22
C SER A 16 14.14 17.97 8.92
N PHE A 17 13.46 17.44 7.89
CA PHE A 17 13.20 18.15 6.64
C PHE A 17 12.40 19.44 6.90
N PRO A 18 12.69 20.55 6.20
CA PRO A 18 11.95 21.79 6.34
C PRO A 18 10.65 21.73 5.53
N PHE A 19 9.50 21.76 6.22
CA PHE A 19 8.24 22.16 5.60
C PHE A 19 8.19 23.70 5.50
N PRO A 20 7.60 24.28 4.44
CA PRO A 20 7.45 25.72 4.32
C PRO A 20 6.45 26.28 5.36
N PRO A 21 6.57 27.56 5.75
CA PRO A 21 5.72 28.18 6.75
C PRO A 21 4.30 28.41 6.20
N VAL A 22 3.29 27.99 6.96
CA VAL A 22 1.88 28.33 6.73
C VAL A 22 1.66 29.76 7.21
N GLY A 23 1.15 30.61 6.31
CA GLY A 23 0.97 32.05 6.51
C GLY A 23 -0.02 32.41 7.63
N ASN A 24 0.27 33.55 8.27
CA ASN A 24 -0.67 34.25 9.14
C ASN A 24 -1.76 34.93 8.29
N ALA A 25 -2.99 34.45 8.41
CA ALA A 25 -4.19 35.20 8.04
C ALA A 25 -4.94 35.56 9.33
N GLY A 26 -5.18 36.85 9.51
CA GLY A 26 -5.85 37.42 10.67
C GLY A 26 -7.34 37.08 10.76
N HIS A 27 -7.82 37.11 12.00
CA HIS A 27 -9.17 37.33 12.52
C HIS A 27 -10.37 37.15 11.57
N SER A 28 -11.29 36.23 11.89
CA SER A 28 -12.57 36.53 12.58
C SER A 28 -13.48 35.29 12.71
N GLY A 29 -14.05 35.10 13.91
CA GLY A 29 -15.35 34.46 14.20
C GLY A 29 -15.61 33.00 13.77
N GLY A 30 -15.69 32.09 14.74
CA GLY A 30 -16.34 30.77 14.57
C GLY A 30 -15.97 29.79 15.67
N SER A 31 -16.96 29.29 16.41
CA SER A 31 -16.83 28.38 17.54
C SER A 31 -16.37 26.96 17.16
N GLU A 32 -15.72 26.29 18.13
CA GLU A 32 -15.64 24.82 18.31
C GLU A 32 -14.78 24.01 17.32
N ASN A 33 -14.08 22.93 17.66
CA ASN A 33 -13.51 22.35 18.87
C ASN A 33 -12.71 21.11 18.39
N SER A 34 -11.51 20.84 18.93
CA SER A 34 -11.01 19.49 19.31
C SER A 34 -9.51 19.23 19.08
N THR A 35 -8.66 19.93 19.82
CA THR A 35 -7.31 19.40 20.14
C THR A 35 -6.94 19.84 21.55
N CYS A 36 -7.09 18.92 22.52
CA CYS A 36 -6.53 19.13 23.86
C CYS A 36 -5.12 18.55 23.92
N PRO A 37 -4.12 19.30 24.45
CA PRO A 37 -2.79 18.78 24.77
C PRO A 37 -2.78 17.99 26.10
N PRO A 38 -1.77 17.13 26.36
CA PRO A 38 -1.72 16.28 27.56
C PRO A 38 -1.11 16.97 28.81
N PRO A 39 -1.39 16.54 30.06
CA PRO A 39 -2.45 15.65 30.54
C PRO A 39 -3.53 16.40 31.36
N CYS A 40 -4.81 16.20 31.04
CA CYS A 40 -5.93 16.77 31.80
C CYS A 40 -6.21 15.97 33.09
N ARG A 41 -6.14 16.65 34.24
CA ARG A 41 -6.29 16.08 35.60
C ARG A 41 -7.75 16.01 36.10
N ASN A 42 -8.74 16.26 35.23
CA ASN A 42 -10.15 16.37 35.61
C ASN A 42 -10.93 15.07 35.29
N PRO A 43 -11.62 14.43 36.26
CA PRO A 43 -12.35 13.18 36.06
C PRO A 43 -13.49 13.26 35.02
N ALA A 44 -14.08 14.45 34.79
CA ALA A 44 -15.10 14.63 33.77
C ALA A 44 -14.54 14.59 32.34
N CYS A 45 -13.32 15.11 32.13
CA CYS A 45 -12.65 15.15 30.83
C CYS A 45 -12.17 13.75 30.40
N ILE A 46 -11.72 12.92 31.36
CA ILE A 46 -11.38 11.51 31.13
C ILE A 46 -12.59 10.73 30.61
N ARG A 47 -13.79 10.98 31.15
CA ARG A 47 -15.03 10.31 30.71
C ARG A 47 -15.41 10.69 29.28
N ILE A 48 -15.33 11.98 28.93
CA ILE A 48 -15.66 12.47 27.58
C ILE A 48 -14.66 11.94 26.55
N GLN A 49 -13.37 11.90 26.88
CA GLN A 49 -12.32 11.36 25.99
C GLN A 49 -12.47 9.85 25.77
N CYS A 50 -12.86 9.10 26.80
CA CYS A 50 -13.11 7.65 26.71
C CYS A 50 -14.36 7.32 25.87
N VAL A 51 -15.42 8.13 25.98
CA VAL A 51 -16.62 7.98 25.13
C VAL A 51 -16.33 8.38 23.68
N ALA A 52 -15.55 9.44 23.44
CA ALA A 52 -15.11 9.82 22.10
C ALA A 52 -14.21 8.76 21.43
N THR A 53 -13.40 8.02 22.20
CA THR A 53 -12.63 6.88 21.67
C THR A 53 -13.50 5.66 21.36
N LEU A 54 -14.60 5.44 22.07
CA LEU A 54 -15.55 4.37 21.79
C LEU A 54 -16.50 4.69 20.62
N GLN A 55 -16.79 5.98 20.37
CA GLN A 55 -17.69 6.42 19.28
C GLN A 55 -17.05 6.43 17.88
N GLY A 56 -15.72 6.29 17.78
CA GLY A 56 -15.00 6.16 16.49
C GLY A 56 -14.90 4.74 15.93
N MET A 57 -15.41 3.73 16.64
CA MET A 57 -15.19 2.31 16.32
C MET A 57 -16.13 1.63 15.28
N PRO A 58 -17.35 2.10 14.94
CA PRO A 58 -18.22 1.33 14.04
C PRO A 58 -17.79 1.40 12.56
N GLN A 59 -17.28 2.54 12.09
CA GLN A 59 -16.80 2.67 10.70
C GLN A 59 -15.45 1.97 10.49
N THR A 60 -14.55 2.01 11.49
CA THR A 60 -13.25 1.33 11.40
C THR A 60 -13.41 -0.19 11.39
N LEU A 61 -14.39 -0.74 12.11
CA LEU A 61 -14.67 -2.18 12.10
C LEU A 61 -15.14 -2.64 10.71
N ILE A 62 -16.14 -1.98 10.13
CA ILE A 62 -16.66 -2.33 8.79
C ILE A 62 -15.55 -2.22 7.74
N ASN A 63 -14.77 -1.15 7.78
CA ASN A 63 -13.65 -0.95 6.86
C ASN A 63 -12.58 -2.04 7.00
N THR A 64 -12.24 -2.43 8.22
CA THR A 64 -11.27 -3.51 8.48
C THR A 64 -11.79 -4.86 7.99
N LEU A 65 -13.08 -5.15 8.19
CA LEU A 65 -13.72 -6.36 7.69
C LEU A 65 -13.74 -6.42 6.15
N LEU A 66 -13.97 -5.28 5.49
CA LEU A 66 -13.90 -5.18 4.03
C LEU A 66 -12.49 -5.44 3.51
N ILE A 67 -11.47 -4.83 4.13
CA ILE A 67 -10.06 -5.09 3.78
C ILE A 67 -9.72 -6.56 4.01
N ALA A 68 -10.17 -7.15 5.12
CA ALA A 68 -9.91 -8.55 5.45
C ALA A 68 -10.59 -9.51 4.45
N ALA A 69 -11.84 -9.24 4.08
CA ALA A 69 -12.57 -10.04 3.09
C ALA A 69 -11.94 -9.93 1.69
N GLY A 70 -11.58 -8.70 1.28
CA GLY A 70 -10.83 -8.45 0.05
C GLY A 70 -9.47 -9.15 0.07
N GLY A 71 -8.74 -9.05 1.17
CA GLY A 71 -7.43 -9.66 1.33
C GLY A 71 -7.47 -11.19 1.28
N ALA A 72 -8.41 -11.81 1.98
CA ALA A 72 -8.62 -13.26 1.95
C ALA A 72 -8.95 -13.75 0.54
N SER A 73 -9.88 -13.08 -0.15
CA SER A 73 -10.25 -13.44 -1.52
C SER A 73 -9.10 -13.21 -2.51
N GLY A 74 -8.35 -12.12 -2.38
CA GLY A 74 -7.17 -11.83 -3.20
C GLY A 74 -6.04 -12.84 -3.02
N ALA A 75 -5.77 -13.24 -1.77
CA ALA A 75 -4.78 -14.27 -1.46
C ALA A 75 -5.18 -15.63 -2.02
N LEU A 76 -6.46 -16.02 -1.91
CA LEU A 76 -7.00 -17.24 -2.52
C LEU A 76 -6.90 -17.19 -4.04
N ALA A 77 -7.28 -16.07 -4.66
CA ALA A 77 -7.19 -15.90 -6.11
C ALA A 77 -5.74 -16.05 -6.59
N ARG A 78 -4.77 -15.44 -5.90
CA ARG A 78 -3.35 -15.60 -6.20
C ARG A 78 -2.92 -17.06 -6.11
N PHE A 79 -3.30 -17.76 -5.04
CA PHE A 79 -2.99 -19.18 -4.87
C PHE A 79 -3.55 -20.06 -6.00
N LEU A 80 -4.80 -19.79 -6.41
CA LEU A 80 -5.46 -20.51 -7.49
C LEU A 80 -4.85 -20.21 -8.87
N VAL A 81 -4.27 -19.04 -9.08
CA VAL A 81 -3.58 -18.68 -10.32
C VAL A 81 -2.17 -19.27 -10.36
N THR A 82 -1.41 -19.18 -9.25
CA THR A 82 -0.02 -19.64 -9.21
C THR A 82 0.11 -21.15 -9.29
N GLY A 83 -0.80 -21.91 -8.65
CA GLY A 83 -0.74 -23.38 -8.61
C GLY A 83 -0.75 -24.06 -9.99
N PRO A 84 -1.77 -23.85 -10.84
CA PRO A 84 -1.84 -24.46 -12.17
C PRO A 84 -0.72 -24.02 -13.11
N ILE A 85 -0.24 -22.77 -12.97
CA ILE A 85 0.85 -22.24 -13.78
C ILE A 85 2.16 -22.96 -13.46
N LEU A 86 2.42 -23.21 -12.17
CA LEU A 86 3.59 -23.97 -11.73
C LEU A 86 3.62 -25.39 -12.32
N GLY A 87 2.44 -26.04 -12.41
CA GLY A 87 2.31 -27.37 -12.99
C GLY A 87 2.48 -27.44 -14.51
N ARG A 88 2.28 -26.35 -15.25
CA ARG A 88 2.32 -26.34 -16.73
C ARG A 88 3.57 -25.72 -17.33
N LEU A 89 4.09 -24.63 -16.75
CA LEU A 89 5.22 -23.86 -17.30
C LEU A 89 6.57 -24.20 -16.63
N GLY A 90 6.56 -25.12 -15.65
CA GLY A 90 7.74 -25.60 -14.96
C GLY A 90 8.22 -24.66 -13.85
N HIS A 91 9.27 -25.10 -13.14
CA HIS A 91 9.78 -24.44 -11.93
C HIS A 91 10.89 -23.41 -12.20
N ARG A 92 11.33 -23.27 -13.45
CA ARG A 92 12.50 -22.45 -13.81
C ARG A 92 12.24 -20.95 -13.82
N PHE A 93 10.99 -20.50 -13.93
CA PHE A 93 10.66 -19.08 -13.95
C PHE A 93 9.29 -18.85 -13.27
N PRO A 94 9.14 -17.81 -12.44
CA PRO A 94 7.94 -17.59 -11.61
C PRO A 94 6.78 -16.97 -12.41
N PHE A 95 6.33 -17.66 -13.45
CA PHE A 95 5.24 -17.19 -14.33
C PHE A 95 3.95 -16.91 -13.57
N GLY A 96 3.66 -17.67 -12.50
CA GLY A 96 2.45 -17.49 -11.71
C GLY A 96 2.43 -16.14 -11.01
N VAL A 97 3.53 -15.81 -10.33
CA VAL A 97 3.65 -14.53 -9.59
C VAL A 97 3.70 -13.36 -10.56
N LEU A 98 4.45 -13.49 -11.67
CA LEU A 98 4.46 -12.48 -12.73
C LEU A 98 3.05 -12.21 -13.26
N ALA A 99 2.28 -13.26 -13.61
CA ALA A 99 0.92 -13.10 -14.12
C ALA A 99 0.01 -12.38 -13.13
N CYS A 100 0.02 -12.78 -11.85
CA CYS A 100 -0.78 -12.12 -10.81
C CYS A 100 -0.42 -10.63 -10.67
N ASN A 101 0.87 -10.31 -10.64
CA ASN A 101 1.33 -8.93 -10.54
C ASN A 101 0.89 -8.09 -11.74
N LEU A 102 1.08 -8.60 -12.97
CA LEU A 102 0.72 -7.90 -14.20
C LEU A 102 -0.79 -7.68 -14.34
N VAL A 103 -1.59 -8.72 -14.09
CA VAL A 103 -3.06 -8.62 -14.09
C VAL A 103 -3.53 -7.64 -13.01
N GLY A 104 -2.92 -7.69 -11.83
CA GLY A 104 -3.22 -6.75 -10.74
C GLY A 104 -2.89 -5.30 -11.12
N CYS A 105 -1.73 -5.04 -11.75
CA CYS A 105 -1.38 -3.70 -12.23
C CYS A 105 -2.41 -3.16 -13.23
N PHE A 106 -2.87 -3.98 -14.17
CA PHE A 106 -3.91 -3.59 -15.13
C PHE A 106 -5.21 -3.14 -14.44
N PHE A 107 -5.75 -4.00 -13.56
CA PHE A 107 -6.97 -3.69 -12.82
C PHE A 107 -6.80 -2.49 -11.87
N LEU A 108 -5.64 -2.37 -11.23
CA LEU A 108 -5.33 -1.21 -10.39
C LEU A 108 -5.41 0.09 -11.19
N GLY A 109 -4.88 0.12 -12.42
CA GLY A 109 -4.97 1.26 -13.32
C GLY A 109 -6.42 1.64 -13.67
N MET A 110 -7.26 0.66 -13.96
CA MET A 110 -8.69 0.88 -14.23
C MET A 110 -9.40 1.50 -13.01
N VAL A 111 -9.19 0.89 -11.85
CA VAL A 111 -9.80 1.31 -10.59
C VAL A 111 -9.33 2.73 -10.23
N LEU A 112 -8.04 3.03 -10.40
CA LEU A 112 -7.48 4.34 -10.08
C LEU A 112 -8.09 5.45 -10.94
N TYR A 113 -8.40 5.19 -12.22
CA TYR A 113 -9.08 6.16 -13.08
C TYR A 113 -10.49 6.50 -12.55
N LEU A 114 -11.28 5.47 -12.21
CA LEU A 114 -12.63 5.65 -11.67
C LEU A 114 -12.62 6.50 -10.40
N TYR A 115 -11.71 6.21 -9.47
CA TYR A 115 -11.65 6.94 -8.21
C TYR A 115 -11.03 8.33 -8.33
N LEU A 116 -9.89 8.49 -9.02
CA LEU A 116 -9.17 9.77 -9.05
C LEU A 116 -9.76 10.78 -10.05
N VAL A 117 -10.32 10.31 -11.16
CA VAL A 117 -10.78 11.20 -12.25
C VAL A 117 -12.28 11.41 -12.22
N ARG A 118 -13.06 10.35 -12.02
CA ARG A 118 -14.52 10.46 -11.95
C ARG A 118 -15.02 10.85 -10.56
N GLY A 119 -14.17 10.74 -9.54
CA GLY A 119 -14.55 11.05 -8.17
C GLY A 119 -15.62 10.09 -7.65
N GLU A 120 -15.62 8.83 -8.09
CA GLU A 120 -16.52 7.84 -7.49
C GLU A 120 -16.24 7.74 -5.99
N THR A 121 -17.27 8.01 -5.19
CA THR A 121 -17.16 8.25 -3.74
C THR A 121 -17.35 7.00 -2.89
N ASP A 122 -17.46 5.80 -3.48
CA ASP A 122 -17.57 4.59 -2.68
C ASP A 122 -16.21 4.15 -2.12
N ASP A 123 -15.84 4.78 -1.00
CA ASP A 123 -14.66 4.45 -0.21
C ASP A 123 -14.63 2.99 0.23
N ARG A 124 -15.79 2.33 0.39
CA ARG A 124 -15.85 0.92 0.82
C ARG A 124 -15.40 -0.01 -0.28
N ALA A 125 -15.87 0.21 -1.51
CA ALA A 125 -15.41 -0.53 -2.67
C ALA A 125 -13.90 -0.32 -2.91
N ARG A 126 -13.38 0.89 -2.68
CA ARG A 126 -11.94 1.16 -2.79
C ARG A 126 -11.13 0.38 -1.77
N LEU A 127 -11.57 0.34 -0.51
CA LEU A 127 -10.90 -0.42 0.54
C LEU A 127 -10.92 -1.92 0.25
N PHE A 128 -12.06 -2.46 -0.17
CA PHE A 128 -12.19 -3.88 -0.52
C PHE A 128 -11.31 -4.24 -1.73
N LEU A 129 -11.40 -3.49 -2.83
CA LEU A 129 -10.73 -3.82 -4.10
C LEU A 129 -9.25 -3.47 -4.08
N VAL A 130 -8.88 -2.25 -3.69
CA VAL A 130 -7.49 -1.78 -3.78
C VAL A 130 -6.68 -2.27 -2.60
N ALA A 131 -7.10 -1.95 -1.38
CA ALA A 131 -6.32 -2.28 -0.18
C ALA A 131 -6.43 -3.77 0.18
N GLY A 132 -7.61 -4.37 0.02
CA GLY A 132 -7.83 -5.80 0.28
C GLY A 132 -7.37 -6.68 -0.89
N PHE A 133 -8.21 -6.75 -1.94
CA PHE A 133 -8.09 -7.73 -3.01
C PHE A 133 -6.80 -7.56 -3.83
N LEU A 134 -6.63 -6.42 -4.51
CA LEU A 134 -5.45 -6.13 -5.35
C LEU A 134 -4.17 -6.14 -4.52
N GLY A 135 -4.21 -5.64 -3.28
CA GLY A 135 -3.09 -5.65 -2.36
C GLY A 135 -2.61 -7.05 -1.96
N SER A 136 -3.53 -8.03 -1.85
CA SER A 136 -3.18 -9.42 -1.50
C SER A 136 -3.03 -10.34 -2.72
N PHE A 137 -3.64 -9.97 -3.84
CA PHE A 137 -3.55 -10.65 -5.12
C PHE A 137 -2.19 -10.42 -5.79
N THR A 138 -1.65 -9.21 -5.66
CA THR A 138 -0.27 -8.90 -6.08
C THR A 138 0.69 -9.15 -4.91
N THR A 139 1.96 -9.45 -5.20
CA THR A 139 2.96 -9.69 -4.15
C THR A 139 4.35 -9.26 -4.58
N PHE A 140 4.94 -8.36 -3.79
CA PHE A 140 6.34 -7.96 -3.96
C PHE A 140 7.31 -8.90 -3.23
N SER A 141 6.93 -9.43 -2.06
CA SER A 141 7.80 -10.30 -1.26
C SER A 141 8.10 -11.62 -1.96
N THR A 142 7.08 -12.25 -2.56
CA THR A 142 7.26 -13.50 -3.32
C THR A 142 8.07 -13.24 -4.59
N PHE A 143 7.76 -12.17 -5.32
CA PHE A 143 8.54 -11.74 -6.48
C PHE A 143 10.04 -11.56 -6.15
N GLY A 144 10.34 -10.91 -5.02
CA GLY A 144 11.71 -10.70 -4.56
C GLY A 144 12.41 -12.00 -4.18
N PHE A 145 11.70 -12.92 -3.51
CA PHE A 145 12.23 -14.23 -3.17
C PHE A 145 12.52 -15.07 -4.43
N ASP A 146 11.59 -15.16 -5.37
CA ASP A 146 11.78 -15.91 -6.62
C ASP A 146 12.95 -15.35 -7.44
N THR A 147 13.10 -14.02 -7.45
CA THR A 147 14.23 -13.34 -8.11
C THR A 147 15.55 -13.68 -7.43
N PHE A 148 15.58 -13.68 -6.10
CA PHE A 148 16.76 -14.06 -5.32
C PHE A 148 17.13 -15.53 -5.54
N GLU A 149 16.13 -16.42 -5.59
CA GLU A 149 16.32 -17.83 -5.86
C GLU A 149 16.92 -18.07 -7.25
N LEU A 150 16.39 -17.41 -8.30
CA LEU A 150 16.96 -17.45 -9.65
C LEU A 150 18.43 -17.02 -9.69
N TYR A 151 18.77 -15.96 -8.95
CA TYR A 151 20.15 -15.48 -8.86
C TYR A 151 21.04 -16.50 -8.14
N ARG A 152 20.57 -17.04 -7.00
CA ARG A 152 21.28 -18.03 -6.18
C ARG A 152 21.51 -19.35 -6.93
N ASP A 153 20.57 -19.75 -7.76
CA ASP A 153 20.62 -20.99 -8.55
C ASP A 153 21.49 -20.87 -9.82
N GLY A 154 22.16 -19.73 -10.02
CA GLY A 154 23.11 -19.52 -11.11
C GLY A 154 22.48 -19.00 -12.40
N PHE A 155 21.25 -18.48 -12.35
CA PHE A 155 20.54 -17.92 -13.50
C PHE A 155 20.33 -16.40 -13.39
N PRO A 156 21.40 -15.58 -13.32
CA PRO A 156 21.28 -14.13 -13.14
C PRO A 156 20.54 -13.45 -14.30
N GLY A 157 20.63 -13.99 -15.52
CA GLY A 157 19.87 -13.49 -16.66
C GLY A 157 18.36 -13.57 -16.43
N LEU A 158 17.86 -14.71 -15.94
CA LEU A 158 16.43 -14.88 -15.62
C LEU A 158 15.99 -14.00 -14.45
N ALA A 159 16.84 -13.82 -13.44
CA ALA A 159 16.56 -12.89 -12.34
C ALA A 159 16.35 -11.46 -12.85
N ILE A 160 17.26 -10.96 -13.71
CA ILE A 160 17.14 -9.63 -14.33
C ILE A 160 15.87 -9.55 -15.18
N THR A 161 15.59 -10.58 -15.99
CA THR A 161 14.36 -10.64 -16.80
C THR A 161 13.11 -10.56 -15.91
N ASN A 162 13.07 -11.26 -14.77
CA ASN A 162 11.93 -11.20 -13.85
C ASN A 162 11.72 -9.78 -13.30
N ILE A 163 12.80 -9.10 -12.91
CA ILE A 163 12.74 -7.70 -12.43
C ILE A 163 12.20 -6.79 -13.52
N LEU A 164 12.81 -6.82 -14.70
CA LEU A 164 12.44 -5.94 -15.81
C LEU A 164 11.01 -6.22 -16.28
N ALA A 165 10.60 -7.50 -16.34
CA ALA A 165 9.26 -7.88 -16.73
C ALA A 165 8.21 -7.32 -15.75
N ASN A 166 8.41 -7.49 -14.43
CA ASN A 166 7.47 -6.96 -13.45
C ASN A 166 7.38 -5.43 -13.51
N VAL A 167 8.51 -4.73 -13.63
CA VAL A 167 8.53 -3.26 -13.61
C VAL A 167 7.99 -2.68 -14.93
N ILE A 168 8.54 -3.08 -16.06
CA ILE A 168 8.19 -2.50 -17.37
C ILE A 168 6.76 -2.86 -17.74
N PHE A 169 6.41 -4.15 -17.72
CA PHE A 169 5.06 -4.56 -18.09
C PHE A 169 4.04 -4.18 -17.02
N GLY A 170 4.42 -4.14 -15.74
CA GLY A 170 3.52 -3.68 -14.67
C GLY A 170 3.11 -2.22 -14.87
N VAL A 171 4.07 -1.33 -15.12
CA VAL A 171 3.78 0.10 -15.40
C VAL A 171 2.99 0.24 -16.71
N ALA A 172 3.38 -0.47 -17.77
CA ALA A 172 2.67 -0.43 -19.04
C ALA A 172 1.22 -0.90 -18.90
N LEU A 173 0.97 -1.97 -18.15
CA LEU A 173 -0.38 -2.48 -17.93
C LEU A 173 -1.22 -1.57 -17.05
N ALA A 174 -0.65 -0.99 -15.99
CA ALA A 174 -1.34 0.03 -15.20
C ALA A 174 -1.75 1.24 -16.04
N ALA A 175 -0.84 1.74 -16.90
CA ALA A 175 -1.16 2.81 -17.84
C ALA A 175 -2.24 2.38 -18.84
N SER A 176 -2.15 1.17 -19.38
CA SER A 176 -3.15 0.66 -20.33
C SER A 176 -4.54 0.54 -19.69
N GLY A 177 -4.64 0.03 -18.46
CA GLY A 177 -5.90 -0.08 -17.73
C GLY A 177 -6.53 1.30 -17.51
N TRP A 178 -5.72 2.29 -17.14
CA TRP A 178 -6.16 3.68 -17.02
C TRP A 178 -6.74 4.23 -18.34
N TYR A 179 -6.03 4.07 -19.46
CA TYR A 179 -6.49 4.57 -20.75
C TYR A 179 -7.71 3.82 -21.28
N VAL A 180 -7.78 2.50 -21.10
CA VAL A 180 -8.95 1.69 -21.48
C VAL A 180 -10.19 2.20 -20.76
N THR A 181 -10.11 2.41 -19.44
CA THR A 181 -11.24 2.96 -18.67
C THR A 181 -11.57 4.39 -19.10
N LYS A 182 -10.58 5.23 -19.37
CA LYS A 182 -10.81 6.57 -19.91
C LYS A 182 -11.62 6.54 -21.22
N TYR A 183 -11.18 5.75 -22.19
CA TYR A 183 -11.86 5.67 -23.49
C TYR A 183 -13.22 4.99 -23.40
N ALA A 184 -13.39 4.00 -22.53
CA ALA A 184 -14.67 3.32 -22.36
C ALA A 184 -15.77 4.21 -21.78
N ILE A 185 -15.42 5.23 -20.96
CA ILE A 185 -16.42 6.07 -20.27
C ILE A 185 -16.52 7.48 -20.88
N THR A 186 -15.48 7.97 -21.56
CA THR A 186 -15.50 9.29 -22.23
C THR A 186 -15.75 9.19 -23.74
N GLY A 187 -15.66 7.99 -24.31
CA GLY A 187 -16.03 7.72 -25.70
C GLY A 187 -17.53 7.64 -25.94
#